data_AF-A0A7V9BPD8-F1
#
_entry.id   AF-A0A7V9BPD8-F1
#
_cell.length_a   1.000
_cell.length_b   1.000
_cell.length_c   1.000
_cell.angle_alpha   90.00
_cell.angle_beta   90.00
_cell.angle_gamma   90.00
#
_symmetry.space_group_name_H-M   'P 1'
#
loop_
_entity.id
_entity.type
_entity.pdbx_description
1 polymer ?
#
loop_
_entity_poly.entity_id
_entity_poly.type
_entity_poly.pdbx_seq_one_letter_code
_entity_poly.pdbx_strand_id
1 'polypeptide(L)'
;MRRRSPVTAALAAVAALTLTPALPAAAAAENPTFTPDLHTGQPSGVTMQDGVVQLAPTAEPTPLDPPTDQPEPPRIGMLTLPPHRLAAAAGTVRPELAAEQPKDTSTAVDVRARRADGRWSEWVPADPGQAATLHEPSAEIQLRLVLTGTAAAGPTVRGLRVTPTPVDRLRLAARPLALQTHKVFATREGLVGHTTANGHVITENDHFVALPSRRALSPRGTDDYSVKVCAPNGRCAWAPVWDVGPWNTRDDYWNPPSVRQNWAELPQGTPQSQAAYRDGFNGGLDQFGRKVRNPAGIDLADGLFRGALGLKDNAYVTVVYLWTGRA
;
A
#
# COMPACT_ATOMS: atom_id res chain seq x y z
N MET A 1 59.38 33.72 82.66
CA MET A 1 58.68 34.68 81.77
C MET A 1 58.25 33.94 80.50
N ARG A 2 57.02 34.19 80.03
CA ARG A 2 56.37 33.73 78.78
C ARG A 2 55.77 32.31 78.77
N ARG A 3 54.45 32.29 79.04
CA ARG A 3 53.46 31.31 78.53
C ARG A 3 53.46 31.32 77.00
N ARG A 4 53.27 30.17 76.36
CA ARG A 4 52.74 30.06 74.98
C ARG A 4 51.69 28.96 74.95
N SER A 5 50.44 29.38 74.77
CA SER A 5 49.27 28.54 74.52
C SER A 5 49.29 27.96 73.10
N PRO A 6 48.67 26.80 72.85
CA PRO A 6 48.46 26.29 71.50
C PRO A 6 47.30 27.02 70.82
N VAL A 7 47.48 27.39 69.54
CA VAL A 7 46.41 27.91 68.68
C VAL A 7 45.80 26.74 67.93
N THR A 8 44.55 26.43 68.22
CA THR A 8 43.72 25.45 67.51
C THR A 8 43.15 26.11 66.26
N ALA A 9 43.46 25.59 65.07
CA ALA A 9 42.88 26.04 63.81
C ALA A 9 41.51 25.36 63.59
N ALA A 10 40.44 26.15 63.46
CA ALA A 10 39.12 25.66 63.09
C ALA A 10 38.94 25.77 61.57
N LEU A 11 38.71 24.64 60.88
CA LEU A 11 38.25 24.61 59.50
C LEU A 11 36.73 24.86 59.47
N ALA A 12 36.31 25.95 58.83
CA ALA A 12 34.91 26.16 58.44
C ALA A 12 34.69 25.57 57.02
N ALA A 13 33.91 24.50 56.93
CA ALA A 13 33.44 23.95 55.66
C ALA A 13 32.18 24.71 55.21
N VAL A 14 32.28 25.47 54.12
CA VAL A 14 31.13 26.11 53.46
C VAL A 14 30.56 25.09 52.46
N ALA A 15 29.40 24.53 52.76
CA ALA A 15 28.64 23.71 51.82
C ALA A 15 27.84 24.63 50.88
N ALA A 16 28.30 24.79 49.63
CA ALA A 16 27.55 25.47 48.60
C ALA A 16 26.49 24.51 48.03
N LEU A 17 25.21 24.74 48.37
CA LEU A 17 24.07 24.07 47.75
C LEU A 17 23.87 24.64 46.34
N THR A 18 24.35 23.95 45.31
CA THR A 18 24.02 24.26 43.92
C THR A 18 22.63 23.69 43.60
N LEU A 19 21.60 24.53 43.58
CA LEU A 19 20.32 24.16 42.96
C LEU A 19 20.50 24.09 41.44
N THR A 20 20.60 22.89 40.90
CA THR A 20 20.47 22.67 39.45
C THR A 20 19.00 22.86 39.06
N PRO A 21 18.66 23.77 38.14
CA PRO A 21 17.30 23.88 37.65
C PRO A 21 16.95 22.59 36.92
N ALA A 22 15.88 21.93 37.38
CA ALA A 22 15.32 20.80 36.66
C ALA A 22 14.84 21.31 35.30
N LEU A 23 15.47 20.84 34.22
CA LEU A 23 14.95 21.07 32.87
C LEU A 23 13.53 20.49 32.82
N PRO A 24 12.54 21.21 32.26
CA PRO A 24 11.21 20.66 32.10
C PRO A 24 11.33 19.37 31.28
N ALA A 25 10.77 18.28 31.80
CA ALA A 25 10.65 17.04 31.04
C ALA A 25 9.94 17.37 29.72
N ALA A 26 10.61 17.14 28.60
CA ALA A 26 9.97 17.25 27.29
C ALA A 26 8.78 16.28 27.31
N ALA A 27 7.55 16.81 27.23
CA ALA A 27 6.37 15.98 27.05
C ALA A 27 6.60 15.09 25.83
N ALA A 28 6.34 13.79 25.97
CA ALA A 28 6.42 12.87 24.85
C ALA A 28 5.54 13.43 23.72
N ALA A 29 6.08 13.48 22.50
CA ALA A 29 5.31 13.97 21.36
C ALA A 29 4.17 12.99 21.08
N GLU A 30 2.97 13.32 21.51
CA GLU A 30 1.77 12.51 21.30
C GLU A 30 1.19 12.77 19.91
N ASN A 31 0.75 11.70 19.25
CA ASN A 31 -0.10 11.81 18.07
C ASN A 31 -1.55 11.59 18.52
N PRO A 32 -2.39 12.64 18.60
CA PRO A 32 -3.77 12.46 19.00
C PRO A 32 -4.50 11.60 17.96
N THR A 33 -5.44 10.79 18.45
CA THR A 33 -6.42 10.14 17.58
C THR A 33 -7.19 11.20 16.80
N PHE A 34 -7.38 10.98 15.50
CA PHE A 34 -8.07 11.92 14.62
C PHE A 34 -9.11 11.22 13.73
N THR A 35 -10.01 12.02 13.16
CA THR A 35 -11.05 11.57 12.24
C THR A 35 -10.83 12.25 10.89
N PRO A 36 -10.35 11.54 9.85
CA PRO A 36 -10.25 12.12 8.51
C PRO A 36 -11.61 12.52 7.95
N ASP A 37 -11.66 13.61 7.19
CA ASP A 37 -12.83 14.00 6.43
C ASP A 37 -12.95 13.16 5.15
N LEU A 38 -13.95 12.26 5.12
CA LEU A 38 -14.18 11.37 3.99
C LEU A 38 -14.58 12.12 2.72
N HIS A 39 -15.16 13.32 2.81
CA HIS A 39 -15.56 14.11 1.63
C HIS A 39 -14.38 14.59 0.78
N THR A 40 -13.18 14.60 1.36
CA THR A 40 -11.96 15.03 0.67
C THR A 40 -11.29 13.92 -0.12
N GLY A 41 -11.79 12.69 -0.03
CA GLY A 41 -11.22 11.52 -0.69
C GLY A 41 -11.45 11.50 -2.21
N GLN A 42 -10.52 10.88 -2.93
CA GLN A 42 -10.64 10.56 -4.35
C GLN A 42 -11.33 9.20 -4.51
N PRO A 43 -12.57 9.14 -5.05
CA PRO A 43 -13.31 7.89 -5.20
C PRO A 43 -12.91 7.11 -6.45
N SER A 44 -12.93 5.79 -6.35
CA SER A 44 -12.90 4.82 -7.45
C SER A 44 -13.87 3.70 -7.11
N GLY A 45 -14.93 3.47 -7.91
CA GLY A 45 -15.93 2.44 -7.61
C GLY A 45 -16.71 2.64 -6.29
N VAL A 46 -16.71 3.85 -5.72
CA VAL A 46 -17.52 4.22 -4.55
C VAL A 46 -18.30 5.50 -4.82
N THR A 47 -19.43 5.68 -4.14
CA THR A 47 -20.14 6.95 -4.08
C THR A 47 -20.06 7.53 -2.67
N MET A 48 -20.12 8.86 -2.60
CA MET A 48 -20.17 9.60 -1.34
C MET A 48 -21.46 10.43 -1.33
N GLN A 49 -22.35 10.15 -0.39
CA GLN A 49 -23.62 10.87 -0.21
C GLN A 49 -23.86 11.08 1.28
N ASP A 50 -24.17 12.30 1.70
CA ASP A 50 -24.49 12.67 3.08
C ASP A 50 -23.48 12.17 4.14
N GLY A 51 -22.18 12.21 3.80
CA GLY A 51 -21.10 11.76 4.69
C GLY A 51 -20.92 10.24 4.76
N VAL A 52 -21.64 9.50 3.93
CA VAL A 52 -21.58 8.05 3.82
C VAL A 52 -20.82 7.68 2.55
N VAL A 53 -19.80 6.85 2.71
CA VAL A 53 -19.09 6.20 1.61
C VAL A 53 -19.73 4.82 1.40
N GLN A 54 -20.13 4.51 0.18
CA GLN A 54 -20.74 3.23 -0.17
C GLN A 54 -20.15 2.69 -1.46
N LEU A 55 -20.15 1.36 -1.60
CA LEU A 55 -19.76 0.71 -2.85
C LEU A 55 -20.73 1.16 -3.95
N ALA A 56 -20.19 1.64 -5.07
CA ALA A 56 -21.02 2.05 -6.19
C ALA A 56 -21.61 0.80 -6.88
N PRO A 57 -22.90 0.75 -7.21
CA PRO A 57 -23.47 -0.33 -8.01
C PRO A 57 -22.81 -0.47 -9.39
N THR A 58 -22.23 0.63 -9.88
CA THR A 58 -21.50 0.72 -11.15
C THR A 58 -20.00 0.38 -11.03
N ALA A 59 -19.50 0.05 -9.84
CA ALA A 59 -18.11 -0.39 -9.67
C ALA A 59 -17.86 -1.64 -10.52
N GLU A 60 -16.76 -1.67 -11.28
CA GLU A 60 -16.45 -2.81 -12.15
C GLU A 60 -16.34 -4.12 -11.35
N PRO A 61 -16.87 -5.24 -11.87
CA PRO A 61 -16.70 -6.54 -11.24
C PRO A 61 -15.24 -6.99 -11.29
N THR A 62 -14.80 -7.70 -10.27
CA THR A 62 -13.44 -8.21 -10.15
C THR A 62 -13.52 -9.69 -9.76
N PRO A 63 -13.18 -10.63 -10.66
CA PRO A 63 -12.71 -10.42 -12.02
C PRO A 63 -13.83 -10.01 -12.99
N LEU A 64 -13.44 -9.41 -14.12
CA LEU A 64 -14.37 -9.07 -15.22
C LEU A 64 -14.96 -10.31 -15.91
N ASP A 65 -14.21 -11.42 -15.96
CA ASP A 65 -14.66 -12.72 -16.48
C ASP A 65 -14.71 -13.78 -15.35
N PRO A 66 -15.78 -13.81 -14.53
CA PRO A 66 -15.96 -14.82 -13.48
C PRO A 66 -16.23 -16.22 -14.05
N PRO A 67 -16.05 -17.30 -13.26
CA PRO A 67 -16.56 -18.61 -13.62
C PRO A 67 -18.09 -18.60 -13.82
N THR A 68 -18.60 -19.42 -14.74
CA THR A 68 -20.04 -19.50 -15.04
C THR A 68 -20.90 -19.96 -13.86
N ASP A 69 -20.31 -20.71 -12.94
CA ASP A 69 -21.02 -21.41 -11.87
C ASP A 69 -20.85 -20.73 -10.49
N GLN A 70 -20.32 -19.51 -10.46
CA GLN A 70 -20.12 -18.73 -9.24
C GLN A 70 -21.22 -17.67 -9.06
N PRO A 71 -21.53 -17.27 -7.81
CA PRO A 71 -22.33 -16.09 -7.53
C PRO A 71 -21.71 -14.84 -8.17
N GLU A 72 -22.50 -13.75 -8.24
CA GLU A 72 -22.08 -12.49 -8.84
C GLU A 72 -20.63 -12.11 -8.43
N PRO A 73 -19.74 -11.76 -9.39
CA PRO A 73 -18.36 -11.40 -9.08
C PRO A 73 -18.29 -10.27 -8.05
N PRO A 74 -17.34 -10.33 -7.10
CA PRO A 74 -17.21 -9.26 -6.14
C PRO A 74 -16.80 -7.96 -6.85
N ARG A 75 -17.25 -6.84 -6.31
CA ARG A 75 -16.90 -5.49 -6.74
C ARG A 75 -16.06 -4.85 -5.66
N ILE A 76 -15.01 -4.14 -6.07
CA ILE A 76 -14.10 -3.45 -5.16
C ILE A 76 -14.17 -1.96 -5.43
N GLY A 77 -14.51 -1.20 -4.40
CA GLY A 77 -14.47 0.26 -4.40
C GLY A 77 -13.39 0.76 -3.45
N MET A 78 -12.78 1.89 -3.79
CA MET A 78 -11.75 2.53 -2.99
C MET A 78 -11.99 4.03 -2.84
N LEU A 79 -11.70 4.55 -1.64
CA LEU A 79 -11.64 5.99 -1.39
C LEU A 79 -10.25 6.35 -0.88
N THR A 80 -9.44 7.02 -1.69
CA THR A 80 -8.10 7.43 -1.30
C THR A 80 -8.14 8.82 -0.67
N LEU A 81 -7.81 8.92 0.62
CA LEU A 81 -7.86 10.18 1.37
C LEU A 81 -6.59 11.02 1.12
N PRO A 82 -6.63 12.34 1.32
CA PRO A 82 -5.42 13.17 1.28
C PRO A 82 -4.36 12.73 2.30
N PRO A 83 -3.06 12.97 2.03
CA PRO A 83 -2.01 12.77 3.03
C PRO A 83 -2.27 13.54 4.32
N HIS A 84 -1.95 12.92 5.45
CA HIS A 84 -2.08 13.51 6.78
C HIS A 84 -0.71 13.60 7.46
N ARG A 85 -0.38 14.79 7.98
CA ARG A 85 0.85 15.04 8.72
C ARG A 85 0.62 14.87 10.23
N LEU A 86 1.42 13.99 10.83
CA LEU A 86 1.45 13.70 12.25
C LEU A 86 2.39 14.65 12.99
N ALA A 87 2.17 14.80 14.31
CA ALA A 87 3.05 15.60 15.17
C ALA A 87 4.40 14.91 15.42
N ALA A 88 4.40 13.58 15.47
CA ALA A 88 5.58 12.72 15.60
C ALA A 88 5.53 11.55 14.61
N ALA A 89 6.69 10.97 14.31
CA ALA A 89 6.75 9.77 13.48
C ALA A 89 6.06 8.59 14.19
N ALA A 90 5.08 7.98 13.51
CA ALA A 90 4.42 6.77 13.99
C ALA A 90 5.08 5.52 13.41
N GLY A 91 5.11 4.43 14.16
CA GLY A 91 5.55 3.11 13.68
C GLY A 91 4.39 2.21 13.29
N THR A 92 3.22 2.44 13.88
CA THR A 92 1.97 1.74 13.55
C THR A 92 0.81 2.71 13.46
N VAL A 93 -0.19 2.35 12.65
CA VAL A 93 -1.44 3.11 12.51
C VAL A 93 -2.60 2.15 12.67
N ARG A 94 -3.50 2.42 13.62
CA ARG A 94 -4.72 1.65 13.82
C ARG A 94 -5.93 2.43 13.28
N PRO A 95 -6.51 2.03 12.14
CA PRO A 95 -7.77 2.55 11.66
C PRO A 95 -8.95 1.81 12.27
N GLU A 96 -10.01 2.52 12.65
CA GLU A 96 -11.27 2.00 13.18
C GLU A 96 -12.41 2.58 12.33
N LEU A 97 -13.27 1.72 11.80
CA LEU A 97 -14.37 2.12 10.93
C LEU A 97 -15.71 2.10 11.66
N ALA A 98 -16.53 3.12 11.43
CA ALA A 98 -17.96 3.06 11.67
C ALA A 98 -18.63 2.60 10.37
N ALA A 99 -18.86 1.30 10.23
CA ALA A 99 -19.35 0.67 9.01
C ALA A 99 -20.57 -0.23 9.25
N GLU A 100 -21.49 -0.23 8.30
CA GLU A 100 -22.54 -1.25 8.19
C GLU A 100 -22.11 -2.26 7.12
N GLN A 101 -21.95 -3.52 7.49
CA GLN A 101 -21.39 -4.56 6.63
C GLN A 101 -22.40 -5.70 6.47
N PRO A 102 -23.13 -5.75 5.34
CA PRO A 102 -23.97 -6.90 5.01
C PRO A 102 -23.16 -8.21 4.98
N LYS A 103 -23.88 -9.34 5.07
CA LYS A 103 -23.26 -10.67 4.96
C LYS A 103 -22.46 -10.77 3.65
N ASP A 104 -21.31 -11.44 3.71
CA ASP A 104 -20.43 -11.71 2.57
C ASP A 104 -19.84 -10.45 1.90
N THR A 105 -19.90 -9.30 2.60
CA THR A 105 -19.19 -8.06 2.24
C THR A 105 -18.03 -7.80 3.20
N SER A 106 -17.08 -6.95 2.84
CA SER A 106 -15.97 -6.58 3.72
C SER A 106 -15.53 -5.13 3.57
N THR A 107 -14.97 -4.59 4.64
CA THR A 107 -14.30 -3.29 4.68
C THR A 107 -12.87 -3.46 5.17
N ALA A 108 -11.94 -2.71 4.57
CA ALA A 108 -10.55 -2.64 4.99
C ALA A 108 -10.03 -1.21 4.86
N VAL A 109 -8.92 -0.93 5.51
CA VAL A 109 -8.20 0.33 5.35
C VAL A 109 -6.76 0.04 5.00
N ASP A 110 -6.32 0.56 3.87
CA ASP A 110 -4.92 0.54 3.51
C ASP A 110 -4.22 1.76 4.08
N VAL A 111 -3.02 1.55 4.61
CA VAL A 111 -2.16 2.63 5.11
C VAL A 111 -0.85 2.62 4.36
N ARG A 112 -0.37 3.79 3.94
CA ARG A 112 1.01 3.97 3.48
C ARG A 112 1.65 5.16 4.17
N ALA A 113 2.97 5.18 4.16
CA ALA A 113 3.79 6.21 4.79
C ALA A 113 4.72 6.87 3.77
N ARG A 114 4.94 8.17 3.93
CA ARG A 114 6.00 8.88 3.21
C ARG A 114 7.33 8.44 3.78
N ARG A 115 8.21 7.96 2.92
CA ARG A 115 9.56 7.55 3.31
C ARG A 115 10.50 8.73 3.44
N ALA A 116 11.63 8.52 4.10
CA ALA A 116 12.69 9.51 4.22
C ALA A 116 13.24 10.01 2.87
N ASP A 117 13.04 9.25 1.79
CA ASP A 117 13.43 9.64 0.43
C ASP A 117 12.33 10.36 -0.37
N GLY A 118 11.22 10.73 0.28
CA GLY A 118 10.11 11.44 -0.34
C GLY A 118 9.14 10.56 -1.14
N ARG A 119 9.46 9.28 -1.34
CA ARG A 119 8.55 8.34 -2.01
C ARG A 119 7.59 7.71 -1.03
N TRP A 120 6.48 7.20 -1.53
CA TRP A 120 5.58 6.40 -0.71
C TRP A 120 6.14 5.00 -0.45
N SER A 121 5.84 4.44 0.72
CA SER A 121 5.88 2.99 0.94
C SER A 121 4.76 2.34 0.14
N GLU A 122 4.78 1.01 0.01
CA GLU A 122 3.59 0.29 -0.43
C GLU A 122 2.41 0.55 0.50
N TRP A 123 1.20 0.35 -0.05
CA TRP A 123 0.01 0.22 0.77
C TRP A 123 0.09 -1.06 1.61
N VAL A 124 -0.14 -0.89 2.91
CA VAL A 124 -0.24 -1.97 3.89
C VAL A 124 -1.72 -2.15 4.24
N PRO A 125 -2.34 -3.28 3.88
CA PRO A 125 -3.69 -3.61 4.32
C PRO A 125 -3.80 -3.65 5.84
N ALA A 126 -4.83 -3.05 6.40
CA ALA A 126 -5.22 -3.19 7.80
C ALA A 126 -6.70 -3.60 7.89
N ASP A 127 -6.96 -4.65 8.67
CA ASP A 127 -8.31 -4.93 9.13
C ASP A 127 -8.74 -3.85 10.13
N PRO A 128 -9.96 -3.31 10.06
CA PRO A 128 -10.42 -2.29 11.00
C PRO A 128 -10.28 -2.75 12.46
N GLY A 129 -9.70 -1.90 13.29
CA GLY A 129 -9.37 -2.19 14.70
C GLY A 129 -8.00 -2.85 14.91
N GLN A 130 -7.31 -3.28 13.86
CA GLN A 130 -5.95 -3.80 13.95
C GLN A 130 -4.92 -2.75 13.52
N ALA A 131 -3.76 -2.75 14.18
CA ALA A 131 -2.69 -1.82 13.84
C ALA A 131 -1.90 -2.31 12.62
N ALA A 132 -1.87 -1.52 11.54
CA ALA A 132 -0.91 -1.71 10.46
C ALA A 132 0.48 -1.26 10.90
N THR A 133 1.49 -2.10 10.68
CA THR A 133 2.89 -1.74 10.86
C THR A 133 3.41 -1.04 9.62
N LEU A 134 3.96 0.16 9.79
CA LEU A 134 4.55 0.90 8.68
C LEU A 134 5.93 0.31 8.34
N HIS A 135 6.28 0.31 7.06
CA HIS A 135 7.58 -0.18 6.59
C HIS A 135 8.75 0.55 7.26
N GLU A 136 8.58 1.84 7.50
CA GLU A 136 9.46 2.66 8.32
C GLU A 136 8.64 3.70 9.10
N PRO A 137 9.10 4.14 10.27
CA PRO A 137 8.39 5.18 10.99
C PRO A 137 8.28 6.48 10.19
N SER A 138 7.10 7.09 10.16
CA SER A 138 6.86 8.31 9.38
C SER A 138 5.91 9.27 10.04
N ALA A 139 6.11 10.56 9.78
CA ALA A 139 5.25 11.65 10.21
C ALA A 139 4.27 12.10 9.12
N GLU A 140 4.25 11.46 7.95
CA GLU A 140 3.25 11.72 6.90
C GLU A 140 2.70 10.37 6.41
N ILE A 141 1.40 10.17 6.60
CA ILE A 141 0.70 8.94 6.25
C ILE A 141 -0.43 9.23 5.27
N GLN A 142 -0.91 8.20 4.60
CA GLN A 142 -2.11 8.28 3.79
C GLN A 142 -2.94 7.02 3.98
N LEU A 143 -4.26 7.18 3.95
CA LEU A 143 -5.21 6.10 4.13
C LEU A 143 -6.07 5.93 2.88
N ARG A 144 -6.44 4.68 2.57
CA ARG A 144 -7.39 4.35 1.51
C ARG A 144 -8.41 3.37 2.05
N LEU A 145 -9.68 3.75 2.05
CA LEU A 145 -10.77 2.83 2.35
C LEU A 145 -10.89 1.84 1.19
N VAL A 146 -11.17 0.58 1.51
CA VAL A 146 -11.45 -0.48 0.54
C VAL A 146 -12.76 -1.15 0.93
N LEU A 147 -13.75 -1.08 0.05
CA LEU A 147 -15.08 -1.67 0.21
C LEU A 147 -15.19 -2.82 -0.79
N THR A 148 -15.61 -3.99 -0.32
CA THR A 148 -15.84 -5.16 -1.19
C THR A 148 -17.25 -5.69 -0.96
N GLY A 149 -17.99 -5.92 -2.04
CA GLY A 149 -19.36 -6.42 -2.04
C GLY A 149 -19.77 -6.95 -3.41
N THR A 150 -21.05 -6.91 -3.73
CA THR A 150 -21.64 -7.27 -5.04
C THR A 150 -22.49 -6.10 -5.57
N ALA A 151 -23.17 -6.22 -6.72
CA ALA A 151 -24.14 -5.18 -7.12
C ALA A 151 -25.35 -5.14 -6.19
N ALA A 152 -25.72 -6.30 -5.62
CA ALA A 152 -26.89 -6.41 -4.76
C ALA A 152 -26.62 -5.99 -3.30
N ALA A 153 -25.39 -6.14 -2.82
CA ALA A 153 -25.03 -5.83 -1.43
C ALA A 153 -23.64 -5.21 -1.33
N GLY A 154 -23.56 -4.01 -0.77
CA GLY A 154 -22.30 -3.30 -0.52
C GLY A 154 -22.22 -2.79 0.92
N PRO A 155 -21.03 -2.73 1.52
CA PRO A 155 -20.86 -2.11 2.82
C PRO A 155 -20.99 -0.59 2.70
N THR A 156 -21.35 0.05 3.81
CA THR A 156 -21.33 1.51 3.95
C THR A 156 -20.41 1.92 5.09
N VAL A 157 -19.74 3.07 4.95
CA VAL A 157 -18.82 3.62 5.94
C VAL A 157 -19.23 5.06 6.23
N ARG A 158 -19.51 5.37 7.49
CA ARG A 158 -19.95 6.71 7.96
C ARG A 158 -18.86 7.47 8.71
N GLY A 159 -17.75 6.79 9.01
CA GLY A 159 -16.65 7.41 9.75
C GLY A 159 -15.42 6.52 9.81
N LEU A 160 -14.28 7.18 9.96
CA LEU A 160 -12.97 6.57 10.15
C LEU A 160 -12.28 7.28 11.31
N ARG A 161 -11.87 6.53 12.33
CA ARG A 161 -11.02 7.01 13.43
C ARG A 161 -9.63 6.42 13.25
N VAL A 162 -8.59 7.22 13.40
CA VAL A 162 -7.20 6.80 13.18
C VAL A 162 -6.38 7.07 14.43
N THR A 163 -5.73 6.04 14.95
CA THR A 163 -4.83 6.13 16.11
C THR A 163 -3.40 5.76 15.69
N PRO A 164 -2.51 6.76 15.49
CA PRO A 164 -1.10 6.54 15.25
C PRO A 164 -0.37 6.24 16.57
N THR A 165 0.55 5.29 16.56
CA THR A 165 1.44 5.04 17.71
C THR A 165 2.82 5.62 17.41
N PRO A 166 3.26 6.69 18.11
CA PRO A 166 4.60 7.25 17.97
C PRO A 166 5.70 6.20 18.23
N VAL A 167 6.87 6.41 17.64
CA VAL A 167 8.09 5.70 18.05
C VAL A 167 8.91 6.58 18.98
N ASP A 168 9.22 6.08 20.19
CA ASP A 168 10.03 6.82 21.19
C ASP A 168 11.47 7.07 20.75
N ARG A 169 11.97 6.23 19.84
CA ARG A 169 13.28 6.38 19.20
C ARG A 169 13.13 6.06 17.72
N LEU A 170 13.39 7.04 16.86
CA LEU A 170 13.65 6.80 15.44
C LEU A 170 14.83 5.82 15.35
N ARG A 171 14.57 4.54 15.09
CA ARG A 171 15.64 3.64 14.66
C ARG A 171 16.11 4.14 13.29
N LEU A 172 17.36 4.62 13.24
CA LEU A 172 17.95 5.11 12.01
C LEU A 172 18.19 3.95 11.03
N ALA A 173 17.79 4.22 9.78
CA ALA A 173 18.11 3.54 8.52
C ALA A 173 17.65 2.08 8.36
N ALA A 174 16.47 1.90 7.77
CA ALA A 174 16.28 0.79 6.84
C ALA A 174 17.41 0.87 5.78
N ARG A 175 18.13 -0.25 5.56
CA ARG A 175 19.10 -0.31 4.46
C ARG A 175 18.38 0.02 3.15
N PRO A 176 19.01 0.77 2.21
CA PRO A 176 18.43 0.96 0.90
C PRO A 176 18.14 -0.42 0.30
N LEU A 177 16.86 -0.70 0.08
CA LEU A 177 16.48 -1.91 -0.63
C LEU A 177 16.95 -1.76 -2.08
N ALA A 178 17.48 -2.83 -2.65
CA ALA A 178 17.75 -2.88 -4.08
C ALA A 178 16.42 -2.92 -4.84
N LEU A 179 16.38 -2.27 -6.01
CA LEU A 179 15.24 -2.41 -6.91
C LEU A 179 15.00 -3.87 -7.24
N GLN A 180 13.78 -4.32 -7.01
CA GLN A 180 13.36 -5.65 -7.45
C GLN A 180 13.23 -5.64 -8.97
N THR A 181 13.77 -6.69 -9.58
CA THR A 181 13.73 -6.90 -11.03
C THR A 181 13.38 -8.35 -11.30
N HIS A 182 12.31 -8.58 -12.05
CA HIS A 182 11.83 -9.93 -12.35
C HIS A 182 11.47 -10.08 -13.82
N LYS A 183 11.68 -11.29 -14.35
CA LYS A 183 11.21 -11.68 -15.68
C LYS A 183 9.84 -12.31 -15.53
N VAL A 184 8.81 -11.67 -16.09
CA VAL A 184 7.41 -12.11 -15.99
C VAL A 184 6.78 -12.18 -17.37
N PHE A 185 5.76 -13.04 -17.52
CA PHE A 185 4.97 -13.07 -18.74
C PHE A 185 4.00 -11.88 -18.74
N ALA A 186 4.05 -11.08 -19.80
CA ALA A 186 3.19 -9.92 -19.99
C ALA A 186 2.13 -10.20 -21.05
N THR A 187 0.90 -9.80 -20.73
CA THR A 187 -0.24 -9.82 -21.63
C THR A 187 -0.68 -8.40 -21.98
N ARG A 188 -1.38 -8.25 -23.10
CA ARG A 188 -2.10 -7.01 -23.42
C ARG A 188 -3.34 -6.91 -22.51
N GLU A 189 -3.53 -5.77 -21.88
CA GLU A 189 -4.72 -5.42 -21.08
C GLU A 189 -5.99 -5.56 -21.95
N GLY A 190 -6.07 -4.77 -23.02
CA GLY A 190 -7.13 -4.88 -24.01
C GLY A 190 -8.54 -4.52 -23.53
N LEU A 191 -8.65 -3.78 -22.42
CA LEU A 191 -9.91 -3.39 -21.79
C LEU A 191 -10.33 -1.95 -22.09
N VAL A 192 -10.09 -1.43 -23.30
CA VAL A 192 -10.52 -0.08 -23.69
C VAL A 192 -12.01 0.12 -23.42
N GLY A 193 -12.36 1.22 -22.74
CA GLY A 193 -13.72 1.53 -22.31
C GLY A 193 -14.07 1.08 -20.89
N HIS A 194 -13.33 0.13 -20.30
CA HIS A 194 -13.49 -0.24 -18.89
C HIS A 194 -12.81 0.77 -17.95
N THR A 195 -13.11 0.65 -16.65
CA THR A 195 -12.49 1.47 -15.61
C THR A 195 -11.44 0.69 -14.84
N THR A 196 -10.21 1.19 -14.82
CA THR A 196 -9.11 0.66 -13.98
C THR A 196 -9.43 0.77 -12.50
N ALA A 197 -8.78 -0.03 -11.65
CA ALA A 197 -8.96 -0.02 -10.20
C ALA A 197 -8.72 1.36 -9.53
N ASN A 198 -7.87 2.23 -10.09
CA ASN A 198 -7.69 3.59 -9.57
C ASN A 198 -8.74 4.61 -10.06
N GLY A 199 -9.66 4.22 -10.94
CA GLY A 199 -10.78 5.04 -11.39
C GLY A 199 -10.52 5.81 -12.69
N HIS A 200 -9.53 5.42 -13.48
CA HIS A 200 -9.30 5.91 -14.86
C HIS A 200 -10.08 5.06 -15.88
N VAL A 201 -10.73 5.71 -16.85
CA VAL A 201 -11.42 5.04 -17.97
C VAL A 201 -10.42 4.80 -19.10
N ILE A 202 -10.22 3.55 -19.46
CA ILE A 202 -9.16 3.11 -20.38
C ILE A 202 -9.42 3.62 -21.79
N THR A 203 -8.40 4.21 -22.41
CA THR A 203 -8.37 4.65 -23.81
C THR A 203 -7.27 3.93 -24.60
N GLU A 204 -7.39 3.90 -25.93
CA GLU A 204 -6.50 3.11 -26.81
C GLU A 204 -5.01 3.45 -26.69
N ASN A 205 -4.68 4.70 -26.38
CA ASN A 205 -3.29 5.19 -26.32
C ASN A 205 -2.73 5.24 -24.89
N ASP A 206 -3.42 4.64 -23.93
CA ASP A 206 -2.97 4.69 -22.55
C ASP A 206 -1.65 3.95 -22.33
N HIS A 207 -0.86 4.47 -21.39
CA HIS A 207 0.42 3.94 -20.98
C HIS A 207 0.39 3.66 -19.48
N PHE A 208 -0.11 2.49 -19.09
CA PHE A 208 -0.11 1.98 -17.71
C PHE A 208 0.12 0.47 -17.68
N VAL A 209 0.29 -0.06 -16.48
CA VAL A 209 0.27 -1.51 -16.22
C VAL A 209 -0.77 -1.87 -15.17
N ALA A 210 -1.27 -3.10 -15.23
CA ALA A 210 -1.94 -3.76 -14.11
C ALA A 210 -0.94 -4.68 -13.39
N LEU A 211 -0.95 -4.65 -12.06
CA LEU A 211 -0.21 -5.61 -11.23
C LEU A 211 -1.15 -6.38 -10.30
N PRO A 212 -0.88 -7.66 -10.00
CA PRO A 212 -1.86 -8.53 -9.34
C PRO A 212 -1.97 -8.29 -7.83
N SER A 213 -1.67 -7.07 -7.38
CA SER A 213 -1.88 -6.60 -6.02
C SER A 213 -2.16 -5.11 -5.97
N ARG A 214 -3.13 -4.72 -5.14
CA ARG A 214 -3.44 -3.33 -4.83
C ARG A 214 -2.37 -2.62 -3.98
N ARG A 215 -1.35 -3.33 -3.49
CA ARG A 215 -0.28 -2.77 -2.64
C ARG A 215 0.57 -1.72 -3.36
N ALA A 216 0.70 -1.83 -4.68
CA ALA A 216 1.40 -0.89 -5.54
C ALA A 216 0.45 -0.16 -6.52
N LEU A 217 -0.82 0.02 -6.16
CA LEU A 217 -1.78 0.76 -6.98
C LEU A 217 -1.63 2.27 -6.75
N SER A 218 -1.32 3.01 -7.82
CA SER A 218 -1.18 4.47 -7.78
C SER A 218 -2.55 5.16 -7.73
N PRO A 219 -2.75 6.15 -6.83
CA PRO A 219 -3.92 7.03 -6.91
C PRO A 219 -4.07 7.68 -8.29
N ARG A 220 -5.29 8.02 -8.68
CA ARG A 220 -5.57 8.57 -10.00
C ARG A 220 -4.84 9.90 -10.18
N GLY A 221 -4.16 10.03 -11.33
CA GLY A 221 -3.36 11.21 -11.65
C GLY A 221 -1.97 11.23 -11.00
N THR A 222 -1.52 10.12 -10.44
CA THR A 222 -0.17 9.98 -9.86
C THR A 222 0.60 8.84 -10.53
N ASP A 223 1.91 8.85 -10.31
CA ASP A 223 2.87 7.83 -10.73
C ASP A 223 3.66 7.26 -9.54
N ASP A 224 3.09 7.38 -8.33
CA ASP A 224 3.67 6.98 -7.03
C ASP A 224 4.29 5.58 -7.08
N TYR A 225 3.64 4.67 -7.81
CA TYR A 225 4.17 3.38 -8.20
C TYR A 225 4.24 3.31 -9.71
N SER A 226 5.47 3.14 -10.19
CA SER A 226 5.78 2.98 -11.60
C SER A 226 6.73 1.82 -11.81
N VAL A 227 6.68 1.23 -12.99
CA VAL A 227 7.60 0.18 -13.42
C VAL A 227 8.41 0.65 -14.61
N LYS A 228 9.62 0.09 -14.77
CA LYS A 228 10.31 0.05 -16.06
C LYS A 228 10.12 -1.33 -16.65
N VAL A 229 9.57 -1.41 -17.86
CA VAL A 229 9.38 -2.66 -18.60
C VAL A 229 10.35 -2.68 -19.76
N CYS A 230 11.10 -3.77 -19.93
CA CYS A 230 11.99 -4.00 -21.06
C CYS A 230 11.56 -5.25 -21.83
N ALA A 231 11.24 -5.07 -23.09
CA ALA A 231 10.81 -6.11 -24.02
C ALA A 231 12.02 -6.86 -24.63
N PRO A 232 11.82 -8.10 -25.14
CA PRO A 232 12.89 -8.88 -25.77
C PRO A 232 13.54 -8.22 -27.00
N ASN A 233 12.83 -7.31 -27.65
CA ASN A 233 13.33 -6.52 -28.79
C ASN A 233 14.26 -5.36 -28.38
N GLY A 234 14.60 -5.25 -27.09
CA GLY A 234 15.49 -4.21 -26.54
C GLY A 234 14.80 -2.88 -26.22
N ARG A 235 13.51 -2.72 -26.55
CA ARG A 235 12.76 -1.50 -26.20
C ARG A 235 12.38 -1.54 -24.73
N CYS A 236 12.55 -0.41 -24.04
CA CYS A 236 12.08 -0.23 -22.68
C CYS A 236 11.17 0.99 -22.58
N ALA A 237 10.21 0.93 -21.67
CA ALA A 237 9.29 2.02 -21.37
C ALA A 237 9.00 2.06 -19.87
N TRP A 238 8.56 3.22 -19.39
CA TRP A 238 8.11 3.44 -18.02
C TRP A 238 6.60 3.63 -18.03
N ALA A 239 5.94 3.07 -17.03
CA ALA A 239 4.50 3.19 -16.91
C ALA A 239 4.07 3.13 -15.44
N PRO A 240 3.10 3.97 -15.04
CA PRO A 240 2.47 3.89 -13.73
C PRO A 240 1.58 2.63 -13.61
N VAL A 241 1.37 2.19 -12.37
CA VAL A 241 0.43 1.10 -12.03
C VAL A 241 -0.95 1.70 -11.78
N TRP A 242 -1.88 1.51 -12.72
CA TRP A 242 -3.25 2.06 -12.62
C TRP A 242 -4.31 1.02 -12.31
N ASP A 243 -4.02 -0.26 -12.54
CA ASP A 243 -5.00 -1.32 -12.39
C ASP A 243 -4.48 -2.51 -11.56
N VAL A 244 -5.40 -3.38 -11.16
CA VAL A 244 -5.13 -4.56 -10.32
C VAL A 244 -5.55 -5.83 -11.05
N GLY A 245 -4.55 -6.67 -11.32
CA GLY A 245 -4.63 -7.86 -12.16
C GLY A 245 -3.25 -8.12 -12.79
N PRO A 246 -3.00 -9.22 -13.48
CA PRO A 246 -3.91 -10.28 -13.92
C PRO A 246 -4.18 -11.35 -12.85
N TRP A 247 -5.32 -12.05 -12.99
CA TRP A 247 -5.72 -13.25 -12.22
C TRP A 247 -5.98 -13.05 -10.72
N ASN A 248 -5.14 -12.29 -10.03
CA ASN A 248 -5.19 -12.07 -8.59
C ASN A 248 -5.22 -10.57 -8.26
N THR A 249 -5.60 -10.24 -7.02
CA THR A 249 -5.61 -8.87 -6.49
C THR A 249 -4.83 -8.72 -5.18
N ARG A 250 -4.23 -9.82 -4.71
CA ARG A 250 -3.44 -9.90 -3.47
C ARG A 250 -2.11 -10.64 -3.68
N ASP A 251 -1.62 -10.69 -4.91
CA ASP A 251 -0.37 -11.35 -5.30
C ASP A 251 0.73 -10.32 -5.60
N ASP A 252 1.37 -9.80 -4.56
CA ASP A 252 2.53 -8.91 -4.64
C ASP A 252 3.83 -9.71 -4.77
N TYR A 253 3.95 -10.52 -5.83
CA TYR A 253 5.05 -11.48 -6.01
C TYR A 253 6.46 -10.86 -6.01
N TRP A 254 6.60 -9.55 -6.19
CA TRP A 254 7.89 -8.85 -6.06
C TRP A 254 8.36 -8.76 -4.60
N ASN A 255 7.48 -8.99 -3.63
CA ASN A 255 7.81 -9.04 -2.22
C ASN A 255 8.31 -10.44 -1.80
N PRO A 256 9.28 -10.52 -0.87
CA PRO A 256 9.76 -11.81 -0.38
C PRO A 256 8.67 -12.53 0.42
N PRO A 257 8.73 -13.88 0.52
CA PRO A 257 7.78 -14.70 1.28
C PRO A 257 7.37 -14.17 2.65
N SER A 258 8.31 -13.57 3.39
CA SER A 258 8.07 -13.07 4.75
C SER A 258 7.07 -11.91 4.84
N VAL A 259 6.81 -11.20 3.74
CA VAL A 259 5.91 -10.03 3.71
C VAL A 259 4.96 -10.02 2.52
N ARG A 260 4.96 -11.07 1.69
CA ARG A 260 4.01 -11.25 0.58
C ARG A 260 2.60 -11.43 1.15
N GLN A 261 1.62 -10.77 0.57
CA GLN A 261 0.25 -10.71 1.05
C GLN A 261 -0.45 -12.07 0.96
N ASN A 262 -0.33 -12.77 -0.17
CA ASN A 262 -0.75 -14.16 -0.36
C ASN A 262 0.37 -14.98 -0.98
N TRP A 263 0.24 -16.32 -0.98
CA TRP A 263 1.11 -17.23 -1.72
C TRP A 263 2.58 -17.18 -1.25
N ALA A 264 2.78 -17.07 0.07
CA ALA A 264 4.10 -16.99 0.68
C ALA A 264 4.97 -18.24 0.41
N GLU A 265 4.36 -19.35 0.02
CA GLU A 265 5.06 -20.60 -0.35
C GLU A 265 5.80 -20.49 -1.69
N LEU A 266 5.44 -19.52 -2.53
CA LEU A 266 6.07 -19.31 -3.83
C LEU A 266 7.34 -18.45 -3.69
N PRO A 267 8.41 -18.77 -4.44
CA PRO A 267 9.61 -17.93 -4.47
C PRO A 267 9.30 -16.48 -4.87
N GLN A 268 10.04 -15.53 -4.30
CA GLN A 268 10.00 -14.13 -4.71
C GLN A 268 10.22 -14.01 -6.22
N GLY A 269 9.45 -13.16 -6.88
CA GLY A 269 9.48 -12.95 -8.32
C GLY A 269 8.65 -13.95 -9.12
N THR A 270 7.97 -14.90 -8.48
CA THR A 270 7.08 -15.87 -9.17
C THR A 270 5.62 -15.48 -8.98
N PRO A 271 4.94 -14.95 -10.02
CA PRO A 271 3.50 -14.73 -10.00
C PRO A 271 2.76 -16.04 -9.70
N GLN A 272 1.70 -15.98 -8.91
CA GLN A 272 0.91 -17.17 -8.60
C GLN A 272 0.27 -17.76 -9.86
N SER A 273 -0.19 -16.92 -10.78
CA SER A 273 -0.71 -17.34 -12.09
C SER A 273 0.31 -18.15 -12.89
N GLN A 274 1.60 -17.78 -12.83
CA GLN A 274 2.67 -18.54 -13.48
C GLN A 274 2.79 -19.95 -12.89
N ALA A 275 2.81 -20.08 -11.56
CA ALA A 275 2.89 -21.36 -10.87
C ALA A 275 1.62 -22.20 -11.08
N ALA A 276 0.45 -21.57 -11.07
CA ALA A 276 -0.83 -22.23 -11.34
C ALA A 276 -0.89 -22.79 -12.77
N TYR A 277 -0.46 -22.00 -13.76
CA TYR A 277 -0.48 -22.40 -15.16
C TYR A 277 0.51 -23.53 -15.48
N ARG A 278 1.74 -23.45 -14.94
CA ARG A 278 2.82 -24.39 -15.29
C ARG A 278 2.83 -25.64 -14.42
N ASP A 279 2.62 -25.45 -13.12
CA ASP A 279 2.91 -26.48 -12.11
C ASP A 279 1.63 -26.94 -11.40
N GLY A 280 0.47 -26.38 -11.75
CA GLY A 280 -0.80 -26.71 -11.12
C GLY A 280 -0.93 -26.21 -9.68
N PHE A 281 -0.12 -25.23 -9.26
CA PHE A 281 -0.22 -24.62 -7.93
C PHE A 281 -1.64 -24.10 -7.68
N ASN A 282 -2.15 -24.27 -6.45
CA ASN A 282 -3.55 -23.98 -6.11
C ASN A 282 -4.57 -24.70 -7.03
N GLY A 283 -4.28 -25.94 -7.45
CA GLY A 283 -5.11 -26.69 -8.41
C GLY A 283 -5.09 -26.10 -9.83
N GLY A 284 -4.15 -25.20 -10.11
CA GLY A 284 -4.13 -24.38 -11.32
C GLY A 284 -5.21 -23.31 -11.36
N LEU A 285 -5.70 -22.87 -10.19
CA LEU A 285 -6.74 -21.86 -10.03
C LEU A 285 -6.15 -20.55 -9.50
N ASP A 286 -6.77 -19.42 -9.84
CA ASP A 286 -6.48 -18.12 -9.22
C ASP A 286 -7.21 -17.96 -7.86
N GLN A 287 -7.04 -16.81 -7.20
CA GLN A 287 -7.70 -16.52 -5.92
C GLN A 287 -9.24 -16.52 -5.97
N PHE A 288 -9.83 -16.44 -7.16
CA PHE A 288 -11.27 -16.45 -7.38
C PHE A 288 -11.78 -17.82 -7.83
N GLY A 289 -10.91 -18.83 -7.88
CA GLY A 289 -11.26 -20.18 -8.32
C GLY A 289 -11.34 -20.35 -9.84
N ARG A 290 -10.95 -19.36 -10.63
CA ARG A 290 -10.91 -19.50 -12.10
C ARG A 290 -9.71 -20.34 -12.50
N LYS A 291 -9.88 -21.20 -13.51
CA LYS A 291 -8.74 -21.89 -14.13
C LYS A 291 -7.82 -20.85 -14.78
N VAL A 292 -6.56 -20.82 -14.34
CA VAL A 292 -5.56 -19.93 -14.92
C VAL A 292 -5.22 -20.41 -16.32
N ARG A 293 -5.43 -19.55 -17.32
CA ARG A 293 -5.28 -19.90 -18.75
C ARG A 293 -3.97 -19.42 -19.37
N ASN A 294 -3.22 -18.58 -18.68
CA ASN A 294 -1.89 -18.12 -19.08
C ASN A 294 -1.06 -17.74 -17.84
N PRO A 295 0.27 -17.67 -17.94
CA PRO A 295 1.14 -17.39 -16.79
C PRO A 295 1.34 -15.89 -16.53
N ALA A 296 0.40 -15.03 -16.95
CA ALA A 296 0.60 -13.58 -16.91
C ALA A 296 0.82 -13.06 -15.49
N GLY A 297 1.89 -12.29 -15.29
CA GLY A 297 2.20 -11.60 -14.03
C GLY A 297 2.08 -10.09 -14.10
N ILE A 298 1.72 -9.56 -15.27
CA ILE A 298 1.54 -8.13 -15.54
C ILE A 298 0.69 -8.00 -16.81
N ASP A 299 -0.28 -7.08 -16.80
CA ASP A 299 -0.97 -6.65 -18.01
C ASP A 299 -0.47 -5.26 -18.41
N LEU A 300 -0.35 -5.02 -19.71
CA LEU A 300 0.16 -3.77 -20.28
C LEU A 300 -0.94 -3.11 -21.12
N ALA A 301 -1.21 -1.84 -20.84
CA ALA A 301 -2.14 -1.04 -21.63
C ALA A 301 -1.73 -1.00 -23.12
N ASP A 302 -2.71 -0.77 -23.99
CA ASP A 302 -2.55 -0.88 -25.44
C ASP A 302 -1.43 0.01 -26.01
N GLY A 303 -1.38 1.28 -25.58
CA GLY A 303 -0.34 2.24 -25.97
C GLY A 303 1.05 1.80 -25.51
N LEU A 304 1.16 1.28 -24.29
CA LEU A 304 2.42 0.71 -23.78
C LEU A 304 2.84 -0.55 -24.56
N PHE A 305 1.93 -1.51 -24.74
CA PHE A 305 2.18 -2.81 -25.34
C PHE A 305 2.61 -2.68 -26.81
N ARG A 306 1.78 -2.06 -27.65
CA ARG A 306 2.02 -1.96 -29.09
C ARG A 306 2.89 -0.76 -29.45
N GLY A 307 2.63 0.39 -28.83
CA GLY A 307 3.32 1.64 -29.11
C GLY A 307 4.72 1.66 -28.54
N ALA A 308 4.83 1.78 -27.22
CA ALA A 308 6.10 2.05 -26.54
C ALA A 308 7.06 0.83 -26.50
N LEU A 309 6.53 -0.39 -26.35
CA LEU A 309 7.34 -1.62 -26.31
C LEU A 309 7.40 -2.33 -27.66
N GLY A 310 6.46 -2.09 -28.57
CA GLY A 310 6.47 -2.72 -29.90
C GLY A 310 6.22 -4.23 -29.86
N LEU A 311 5.51 -4.70 -28.84
CA LEU A 311 5.12 -6.10 -28.74
C LEU A 311 4.01 -6.40 -29.76
N LYS A 312 4.18 -7.49 -30.50
CA LYS A 312 3.18 -7.99 -31.46
C LYS A 312 2.26 -9.05 -30.85
N ASP A 313 2.78 -9.75 -29.85
CA ASP A 313 2.11 -10.79 -29.08
C ASP A 313 2.67 -10.79 -27.65
N ASN A 314 2.01 -11.52 -26.76
CA ASN A 314 2.39 -11.69 -25.36
C ASN A 314 3.81 -12.24 -25.27
N ALA A 315 4.57 -11.76 -24.29
CA ALA A 315 5.99 -12.07 -24.20
C ALA A 315 6.47 -12.04 -22.76
N TYR A 316 7.59 -12.72 -22.50
CA TYR A 316 8.33 -12.44 -21.28
C TYR A 316 9.02 -11.09 -21.39
N VAL A 317 8.82 -10.25 -20.38
CA VAL A 317 9.47 -8.95 -20.24
C VAL A 317 10.26 -8.92 -18.94
N THR A 318 11.26 -8.06 -18.87
CA THR A 318 11.95 -7.76 -17.61
C THR A 318 11.32 -6.51 -17.01
N VAL A 319 10.86 -6.60 -15.77
CA VAL A 319 10.17 -5.51 -15.06
C VAL A 319 11.01 -5.09 -13.86
N VAL A 320 11.25 -3.79 -13.73
CA VAL A 320 11.87 -3.17 -12.56
C VAL A 320 10.78 -2.43 -11.79
N TYR A 321 10.63 -2.74 -10.50
CA TYR A 321 9.58 -2.17 -9.64
C TYR A 321 10.12 -0.97 -8.87
N LEU A 322 9.85 0.25 -9.35
CA LEU A 322 10.63 1.44 -8.99
C LEU A 322 10.42 1.93 -7.54
N TRP A 323 9.36 1.50 -6.86
CA TRP A 323 9.13 1.85 -5.45
C TRP A 323 9.93 0.98 -4.48
N THR A 324 10.33 -0.22 -4.89
CA THR A 324 10.89 -1.26 -3.99
C THR A 324 12.28 -0.94 -3.48
N GLY A 325 12.98 0.01 -4.10
CA GLY A 325 14.38 0.25 -3.78
C GLY A 325 14.94 1.50 -4.44
N ARG A 326 16.26 1.65 -4.39
CA ARG A 326 16.99 2.67 -5.16
C ARG A 326 17.83 1.98 -6.24
N ALA A 327 17.97 2.66 -7.37
CA ALA A 327 18.95 2.29 -8.40
C ALA A 327 20.35 2.67 -7.96
#